data_AF-A0AAD9X167-F1
#
_entry.id   AF-A0AAD9X167-F1
#
_cell.length_a   1.000
_cell.length_b   1.000
_cell.length_c   1.000
_cell.angle_alpha   90.00
_cell.angle_beta   90.00
_cell.angle_gamma   90.00
#
_symmetry.space_group_name_H-M   'P 1'
#
loop_
_entity.id
_entity.type
_entity.pdbx_description
1 polymer ?
#
loop_
_entity_poly.entity_id
_entity_poly.type
_entity_poly.pdbx_seq_one_letter_code
_entity_poly.pdbx_strand_id
1 'polypeptide(L)'
;MAPFSLLTLIFKFSLLFNFCRCVNLRNLNVSVLKWESNNWSPAGATWYGPPTGAGSEGGACGYGDAVSQKPFSSMVSAGGQYFYQSGKGCGECFQVKCTENEACSGKPVTVVITDECPSCDSVHFDLSGTAFGAMAAPGKADQLRNAGVLQIQYTRVKCNYLGVTVASHVDSGSNTYFFATVVEFDAGEGDLAAVELQQNGQDNWLPMQRLLGC
;
A
#
# COMPACT_ATOMS: atom_id res chain seq x y z
N MET A 1 -66.65 -19.32 56.27
CA MET A 1 -66.29 -18.16 57.10
C MET A 1 -64.80 -17.91 56.89
N ALA A 2 -64.45 -16.93 56.05
CA ALA A 2 -63.12 -16.34 55.99
C ALA A 2 -63.23 -15.01 55.21
N PRO A 3 -62.82 -13.87 55.79
CA PRO A 3 -63.00 -12.55 55.21
C PRO A 3 -61.84 -12.14 54.29
N PHE A 4 -62.14 -11.19 53.40
CA PHE A 4 -61.16 -10.37 52.71
C PHE A 4 -60.37 -9.50 53.70
N SER A 5 -59.06 -9.35 53.50
CA SER A 5 -58.31 -8.21 54.03
C SER A 5 -57.59 -7.48 52.91
N LEU A 6 -57.96 -6.22 52.81
CA LEU A 6 -57.56 -5.18 51.89
C LEU A 6 -56.32 -4.50 52.50
N LEU A 7 -55.11 -4.96 52.16
CA LEU A 7 -53.92 -4.17 52.44
C LEU A 7 -52.90 -4.34 51.31
N THR A 8 -52.60 -3.21 50.68
CA THR A 8 -51.46 -2.92 49.77
C THR A 8 -51.52 -3.63 48.41
N LEU A 9 -51.98 -3.07 47.29
CA LEU A 9 -52.05 -1.68 46.84
C LEU A 9 -50.75 -0.89 47.08
N ILE A 10 -49.61 -1.37 46.56
CA ILE A 10 -48.55 -0.63 45.82
C ILE A 10 -47.69 -1.72 45.12
N PHE A 11 -48.26 -2.42 44.16
CA PHE A 11 -47.49 -3.03 43.06
C PHE A 11 -48.24 -2.74 41.75
N LYS A 12 -48.75 -1.51 41.66
CA LYS A 12 -49.08 -0.93 40.36
C LYS A 12 -47.76 -0.59 39.70
N PHE A 13 -47.62 -1.12 38.49
CA PHE A 13 -47.12 -0.32 37.37
C PHE A 13 -45.62 -0.06 37.33
N SER A 14 -44.85 -1.06 36.91
CA SER A 14 -43.64 -0.86 36.10
C SER A 14 -43.22 -2.17 35.40
N LEU A 15 -44.15 -2.81 34.70
CA LEU A 15 -43.78 -3.39 33.41
C LEU A 15 -43.63 -2.20 32.45
N LEU A 16 -42.54 -2.16 31.69
CA LEU A 16 -42.12 -1.11 30.74
C LEU A 16 -41.11 -0.07 31.28
N PHE A 17 -40.02 -0.51 31.90
CA PHE A 17 -38.75 0.18 31.70
C PHE A 17 -37.69 -0.83 31.27
N ASN A 18 -37.69 -1.10 29.97
CA ASN A 18 -36.48 -1.44 29.26
C ASN A 18 -35.45 -0.34 29.57
N PHE A 19 -34.59 -0.57 30.56
CA PHE A 19 -33.28 0.08 30.54
C PHE A 19 -32.47 -0.61 29.45
N CYS A 20 -32.81 -0.32 28.20
CA CYS A 20 -31.79 -0.20 27.17
C CYS A 20 -30.88 0.90 27.68
N ARG A 21 -29.85 0.53 28.45
CA ARG A 21 -28.77 1.46 28.73
C ARG A 21 -28.10 1.68 27.39
N CYS A 22 -28.59 2.67 26.65
CA CYS A 22 -27.80 3.36 25.66
C CYS A 22 -26.61 3.91 26.44
N VAL A 23 -25.52 3.13 26.50
CA VAL A 23 -24.24 3.68 26.91
C VAL A 23 -23.97 4.76 25.89
N ASN A 24 -24.07 6.01 26.33
CA ASN A 24 -23.78 7.15 25.49
C ASN A 24 -22.28 7.10 25.18
N LEU A 25 -21.93 6.47 24.06
CA LEU A 25 -20.57 6.36 23.53
C LEU A 25 -19.97 7.73 23.15
N ARG A 26 -20.71 8.84 23.32
CA ARG A 26 -20.23 10.19 23.00
C ARG A 26 -19.07 10.70 23.87
N ASN A 27 -18.63 9.95 24.89
CA ASN A 27 -17.47 10.30 25.70
C ASN A 27 -16.44 9.17 25.83
N LEU A 28 -16.39 8.21 24.90
CA LEU A 28 -15.10 7.58 24.65
C LEU A 28 -14.26 8.63 23.94
N ASN A 29 -13.44 9.33 24.72
CA ASN A 29 -12.33 10.08 24.15
C ASN A 29 -11.35 9.02 23.63
N VAL A 30 -11.53 8.59 22.37
CA VAL A 30 -10.70 7.61 21.64
C VAL A 30 -9.24 8.10 21.47
N SER A 31 -8.87 9.18 22.16
CA SER A 31 -7.56 9.82 22.10
C SER A 31 -6.58 9.34 23.19
N VAL A 32 -6.93 8.35 24.03
CA VAL A 32 -6.02 7.87 25.09
C VAL A 32 -6.02 6.33 25.19
N LEU A 33 -5.82 5.67 24.05
CA LEU A 33 -4.91 4.52 24.01
C LEU A 33 -3.73 4.95 23.15
N LYS A 34 -2.82 5.70 23.79
CA LYS A 34 -1.52 6.03 23.26
C LYS A 34 -0.68 4.74 23.27
N TRP A 35 -0.98 3.85 22.33
CA TRP A 35 -0.03 2.85 21.88
C TRP A 35 1.11 3.63 21.25
N GLU A 36 2.36 3.33 21.61
CA GLU A 36 3.51 4.08 21.14
C GLU A 36 3.47 4.27 19.61
N SER A 37 3.70 5.50 19.17
CA SER A 37 3.67 5.94 17.78
C SER A 37 4.82 5.31 16.98
N ASN A 38 4.67 4.02 16.67
CA ASN A 38 5.39 3.38 15.60
C ASN A 38 4.48 3.47 14.37
N ASN A 39 4.80 4.36 13.42
CA ASN A 39 4.11 4.59 12.14
C ASN A 39 4.10 3.35 11.19
N TRP A 40 4.23 2.14 11.74
CA TRP A 40 4.40 0.89 11.00
C TRP A 40 3.09 0.09 11.04
N SER A 41 2.59 -0.28 9.87
CA SER A 41 1.41 -1.11 9.67
C SER A 41 1.81 -2.54 9.28
N PRO A 42 1.02 -3.58 9.64
CA PRO A 42 1.30 -4.95 9.24
C PRO A 42 0.95 -5.19 7.77
N ALA A 43 1.71 -6.03 7.08
CA ALA A 43 1.39 -6.55 5.75
C ALA A 43 1.95 -7.97 5.55
N GLY A 44 1.32 -8.74 4.65
CA GLY A 44 1.94 -9.94 4.12
C GLY A 44 3.05 -9.59 3.13
N ALA A 45 4.05 -10.47 3.01
CA ALA A 45 5.04 -10.39 1.95
C ALA A 45 5.43 -11.74 1.37
N THR A 46 5.56 -11.78 0.05
CA THR A 46 6.19 -12.85 -0.73
C THR A 46 7.23 -12.22 -1.66
N TRP A 47 7.82 -13.03 -2.54
CA TRP A 47 8.65 -12.54 -3.62
C TRP A 47 8.46 -13.34 -4.90
N TYR A 48 8.79 -12.69 -6.02
CA TYR A 48 8.68 -13.28 -7.36
C TYR A 48 9.88 -12.97 -8.25
N GLY A 49 9.97 -13.69 -9.36
CA GLY A 49 11.05 -13.56 -10.35
C GLY A 49 12.40 -14.13 -9.87
N PRO A 50 13.52 -13.69 -10.47
CA PRO A 50 14.85 -14.17 -10.09
C PRO A 50 15.28 -13.69 -8.70
N PRO A 51 16.07 -14.48 -7.93
CA PRO A 51 16.51 -14.12 -6.57
C PRO A 51 17.26 -12.78 -6.45
N THR A 52 17.89 -12.33 -7.52
CA THR A 52 18.61 -11.04 -7.61
C THR A 52 18.08 -10.17 -8.74
N GLY A 53 16.82 -10.40 -9.16
CA GLY A 53 16.14 -9.65 -10.21
C GLY A 53 15.16 -8.61 -9.66
N ALA A 54 14.48 -7.92 -10.58
CA ALA A 54 13.47 -6.92 -10.30
C ALA A 54 12.03 -7.48 -10.25
N GLY A 55 11.87 -8.80 -10.17
CA GLY A 55 10.57 -9.45 -10.40
C GLY A 55 10.38 -9.67 -11.91
N SER A 56 9.62 -8.79 -12.56
CA SER A 56 9.32 -8.81 -14.00
C SER A 56 9.53 -7.45 -14.64
N GLU A 57 9.91 -7.43 -15.93
CA GLU A 57 9.98 -6.21 -16.76
C GLU A 57 8.61 -5.84 -17.36
N GLY A 58 7.64 -6.77 -17.35
CA GLY A 58 6.30 -6.57 -17.91
C GLY A 58 5.24 -6.09 -16.92
N GLY A 59 5.65 -5.44 -15.83
CA GLY A 59 4.75 -5.09 -14.72
C GLY A 59 3.61 -4.17 -15.12
N ALA A 60 2.51 -4.22 -14.36
CA ALA A 60 1.28 -3.49 -14.62
C ALA A 60 1.44 -1.96 -14.69
N CYS A 61 2.50 -1.39 -14.07
CA CYS A 61 2.79 0.04 -14.09
C CYS A 61 3.54 0.53 -15.34
N GLY A 62 3.85 -0.36 -16.30
CA GLY A 62 4.39 0.04 -17.61
C GLY A 62 5.81 0.60 -17.61
N TYR A 63 6.55 0.48 -16.49
CA TYR A 63 7.94 0.96 -16.38
C TYR A 63 8.96 0.13 -17.17
N GLY A 64 8.58 -1.04 -17.71
CA GLY A 64 9.48 -1.83 -18.56
C GLY A 64 10.79 -2.19 -17.85
N ASP A 65 11.89 -2.18 -18.61
CA ASP A 65 13.23 -2.49 -18.11
C ASP A 65 13.75 -1.52 -17.04
N ALA A 66 13.12 -0.35 -16.88
CA ALA A 66 13.53 0.66 -15.89
C ALA A 66 13.49 0.10 -14.47
N VAL A 67 12.62 -0.88 -14.17
CA VAL A 67 12.53 -1.51 -12.84
C VAL A 67 13.85 -2.13 -12.36
N SER A 68 14.69 -2.57 -13.30
CA SER A 68 16.01 -3.15 -13.02
C SER A 68 17.14 -2.10 -12.98
N GLN A 69 16.89 -0.92 -13.54
CA GLN A 69 17.88 0.13 -13.73
C GLN A 69 17.79 1.18 -12.62
N LYS A 70 18.81 2.04 -12.51
CA LYS A 70 18.73 3.18 -11.61
C LYS A 70 17.61 4.13 -12.06
N PRO A 71 16.83 4.70 -11.13
CA PRO A 71 17.02 4.64 -9.67
C PRO A 71 16.38 3.42 -8.99
N PHE A 72 15.40 2.74 -9.58
CA PHE A 72 14.70 1.60 -8.95
C PHE A 72 15.64 0.50 -8.50
N SER A 73 16.63 0.14 -9.33
CA SER A 73 17.71 -0.80 -9.01
C SER A 73 17.18 -2.12 -8.43
N SER A 74 16.10 -2.64 -9.02
CA SER A 74 15.38 -3.82 -8.55
C SER A 74 14.75 -3.72 -7.17
N MET A 75 14.72 -2.54 -6.52
CA MET A 75 14.04 -2.30 -5.25
C MET A 75 12.55 -1.99 -5.47
N VAL A 76 11.83 -2.98 -5.97
CA VAL A 76 10.45 -2.86 -6.45
C VAL A 76 9.54 -3.97 -5.90
N SER A 77 8.23 -3.77 -6.01
CA SER A 77 7.20 -4.73 -5.60
C SER A 77 6.01 -4.71 -6.53
N ALA A 78 5.42 -5.88 -6.76
CA ALA A 78 4.01 -5.99 -7.08
C ALA A 78 3.19 -5.75 -5.79
N GLY A 79 2.10 -5.01 -5.91
CA GLY A 79 1.22 -4.69 -4.78
C GLY A 79 -0.11 -5.43 -4.87
N GLY A 80 -0.62 -5.91 -3.73
CA GLY A 80 -2.04 -6.24 -3.61
C GLY A 80 -2.94 -5.02 -3.82
N GLN A 81 -4.26 -5.22 -3.83
CA GLN A 81 -5.24 -4.18 -4.18
C GLN A 81 -5.07 -2.87 -3.40
N TYR A 82 -4.70 -2.93 -2.12
CA TYR A 82 -4.49 -1.74 -1.29
C TYR A 82 -3.33 -0.86 -1.77
N PHE A 83 -2.27 -1.48 -2.29
CA PHE A 83 -1.07 -0.79 -2.75
C PHE A 83 -1.18 -0.39 -4.22
N TYR A 84 -1.65 -1.29 -5.09
CA TYR A 84 -1.71 -1.01 -6.53
C TYR A 84 -2.84 -0.04 -6.90
N GLN A 85 -4.01 -0.15 -6.25
CA GLN A 85 -5.16 0.76 -6.44
C GLN A 85 -5.54 1.02 -7.91
N SER A 86 -5.57 -0.04 -8.72
CA SER A 86 -5.87 0.05 -10.16
C SER A 86 -4.94 1.03 -10.90
N GLY A 87 -3.65 0.99 -10.57
CA GLY A 87 -2.60 1.83 -11.17
C GLY A 87 -2.35 3.15 -10.45
N LYS A 88 -3.23 3.60 -9.55
CA LYS A 88 -3.00 4.86 -8.80
C LYS A 88 -1.81 4.81 -7.88
N GLY A 89 -1.47 3.63 -7.37
CA GLY A 89 -0.31 3.44 -6.50
C GLY A 89 1.00 3.22 -7.24
N CYS A 90 1.00 3.18 -8.57
CA CYS A 90 2.23 3.07 -9.35
C CYS A 90 3.14 4.25 -9.05
N GLY A 91 4.39 3.95 -8.69
CA GLY A 91 5.37 4.96 -8.30
C GLY A 91 5.34 5.34 -6.82
N GLU A 92 4.37 4.88 -6.02
CA GLU A 92 4.39 5.10 -4.57
C GLU A 92 5.53 4.33 -3.89
N CYS A 93 6.17 4.97 -2.90
CA CYS A 93 7.29 4.40 -2.15
C CYS A 93 6.88 3.98 -0.73
N PHE A 94 7.38 2.82 -0.34
CA PHE A 94 7.18 2.27 0.99
C PHE A 94 8.50 1.85 1.61
N GLN A 95 8.66 2.10 2.90
CA GLN A 95 9.63 1.35 3.67
C GLN A 95 8.99 0.06 4.19
N VAL A 96 9.67 -1.06 4.02
CA VAL A 96 9.25 -2.38 4.48
C VAL A 96 10.35 -3.02 5.33
N LYS A 97 9.97 -3.73 6.39
CA LYS A 97 10.92 -4.46 7.25
C LYS A 97 10.31 -5.74 7.79
N CYS A 98 11.14 -6.76 7.98
CA CYS A 98 10.77 -7.98 8.69
C CYS A 98 11.50 -8.04 10.05
N THR A 99 10.88 -8.69 11.03
CA THR A 99 11.43 -8.81 12.39
C THR A 99 11.26 -10.20 13.02
N GLU A 100 10.29 -10.98 12.56
CA GLU A 100 9.92 -12.25 13.21
C GLU A 100 10.76 -13.46 12.75
N ASN A 101 11.38 -13.40 11.56
CA ASN A 101 12.23 -14.47 11.05
C ASN A 101 13.69 -14.27 11.49
N GLU A 102 14.40 -15.36 11.83
CA GLU A 102 15.80 -15.33 12.27
C GLU A 102 16.80 -14.77 11.23
N ALA A 103 16.39 -14.75 9.96
CA ALA A 103 17.14 -14.17 8.87
C ALA A 103 16.93 -12.66 8.72
N CYS A 104 15.94 -12.07 9.38
CA CYS A 104 15.65 -10.65 9.31
C CYS A 104 16.77 -9.79 9.87
N SER A 105 17.08 -8.69 9.18
CA SER A 105 17.99 -7.67 9.70
C SER A 105 17.34 -6.75 10.75
N GLY A 106 16.00 -6.68 10.76
CA GLY A 106 15.23 -5.68 11.50
C GLY A 106 15.30 -4.26 10.91
N LYS A 107 16.09 -4.05 9.85
CA LYS A 107 16.26 -2.75 9.19
C LYS A 107 15.29 -2.63 8.01
N PRO A 108 14.71 -1.44 7.78
CA PRO A 108 13.83 -1.24 6.64
C PRO A 108 14.60 -1.07 5.34
N VAL A 109 13.95 -1.49 4.25
CA VAL A 109 14.36 -1.21 2.87
C VAL A 109 13.25 -0.40 2.20
N THR A 110 13.61 0.47 1.26
CA THR A 110 12.62 1.24 0.48
C THR A 110 12.31 0.50 -0.81
N VAL A 111 11.03 0.38 -1.15
CA VAL A 111 10.54 -0.27 -2.36
C VAL A 111 9.53 0.61 -3.06
N VAL A 112 9.42 0.45 -4.37
CA VAL A 112 8.44 1.16 -5.21
C VAL A 112 7.41 0.17 -5.74
N ILE A 113 6.13 0.56 -5.76
CA ILE A 113 5.08 -0.23 -6.43
C ILE A 113 5.22 -0.04 -7.94
N THR A 114 5.49 -1.14 -8.64
CA THR A 114 5.71 -1.15 -10.10
C THR A 114 4.86 -2.19 -10.83
N ASP A 115 4.04 -2.93 -10.10
CA ASP A 115 3.28 -4.05 -10.64
C ASP A 115 2.07 -4.38 -9.75
N GLU A 116 1.17 -5.21 -10.24
CA GLU A 116 0.00 -5.71 -9.52
C GLU A 116 0.21 -7.17 -9.13
N CYS A 117 -0.22 -7.55 -7.93
CA CYS A 117 -0.40 -8.95 -7.57
C CYS A 117 -1.90 -9.27 -7.42
N PRO A 118 -2.59 -9.74 -8.48
CA PRO A 118 -4.03 -9.98 -8.44
C PRO A 118 -4.43 -11.14 -7.51
N SER A 119 -3.53 -12.09 -7.28
CA SER A 119 -3.76 -13.26 -6.41
C SER A 119 -3.38 -13.02 -4.95
N CYS A 120 -2.79 -11.87 -4.62
CA CYS A 120 -2.38 -11.54 -3.27
C CYS A 120 -3.55 -11.02 -2.42
N ASP A 121 -3.42 -11.15 -1.11
CA ASP A 121 -4.30 -10.44 -0.17
C ASP A 121 -4.22 -8.92 -0.40
N SER A 122 -5.27 -8.20 0.03
CA SER A 122 -5.39 -6.76 -0.22
C SER A 122 -4.17 -5.97 0.26
N VAL A 123 -3.67 -6.25 1.47
CA VAL A 123 -2.50 -5.60 2.08
C VAL A 123 -1.31 -6.56 2.05
N HIS A 124 -0.73 -6.73 0.86
CA HIS A 124 0.39 -7.64 0.63
C HIS A 124 1.40 -7.08 -0.38
N PHE A 125 2.69 -7.28 -0.12
CA PHE A 125 3.78 -6.96 -1.03
C PHE A 125 4.32 -8.25 -1.66
N ASP A 126 4.23 -8.39 -2.97
CA ASP A 126 4.97 -9.42 -3.69
C ASP A 126 6.26 -8.81 -4.24
N LEU A 127 7.31 -8.86 -3.42
CA LEU A 127 8.56 -8.12 -3.62
C LEU A 127 9.40 -8.73 -4.75
N SER A 128 10.27 -7.93 -5.37
CA SER A 128 11.34 -8.52 -6.17
C SER A 128 12.25 -9.41 -5.30
N GLY A 129 12.91 -10.41 -5.89
CA GLY A 129 13.90 -11.22 -5.17
C GLY A 129 15.02 -10.38 -4.54
N THR A 130 15.40 -9.27 -5.18
CA THR A 130 16.37 -8.30 -4.66
C THR A 130 15.85 -7.60 -3.42
N ALA A 131 14.65 -7.03 -3.48
CA ALA A 131 14.04 -6.28 -2.38
C ALA A 131 13.74 -7.19 -1.17
N PHE A 132 13.23 -8.39 -1.42
CA PHE A 132 12.96 -9.37 -0.36
C PHE A 132 14.25 -9.79 0.35
N GLY A 133 15.29 -10.12 -0.41
CA GLY A 133 16.60 -10.46 0.13
C GLY A 133 17.26 -9.32 0.90
N ALA A 134 17.02 -8.07 0.50
CA ALA A 134 17.59 -6.88 1.15
C ALA A 134 17.04 -6.65 2.57
N MET A 135 15.90 -7.24 2.94
CA MET A 135 15.40 -7.23 4.32
C MET A 135 16.22 -8.14 5.26
N ALA A 136 17.01 -9.06 4.72
CA ALA A 136 17.77 -10.03 5.49
C ALA A 136 19.03 -9.43 6.14
N ALA A 137 19.49 -10.05 7.22
CA ALA A 137 20.80 -9.81 7.78
C ALA A 137 21.90 -10.19 6.76
N PRO A 138 23.11 -9.59 6.86
CA PRO A 138 24.20 -9.89 5.94
C PRO A 138 24.45 -11.40 5.79
N GLY A 139 24.47 -11.89 4.55
CA GLY A 139 24.68 -13.30 4.22
C GLY A 139 23.46 -14.22 4.39
N LYS A 140 22.29 -13.70 4.80
CA LYS A 140 21.08 -14.49 5.02
C LYS A 140 19.96 -14.27 3.99
N ALA A 141 20.26 -13.63 2.85
CA ALA A 141 19.26 -13.31 1.84
C ALA A 141 18.54 -14.55 1.29
N ASP A 142 19.28 -15.61 0.95
CA ASP A 142 18.69 -16.88 0.48
C ASP A 142 17.90 -17.58 1.57
N GLN A 143 18.38 -17.55 2.82
CA GLN A 143 17.66 -18.10 3.96
C GLN A 143 16.31 -17.40 4.14
N LEU A 144 16.28 -16.06 4.04
CA LEU A 144 15.04 -15.30 4.13
C LEU A 144 14.12 -15.65 2.96
N ARG A 145 14.60 -15.63 1.71
CA ARG A 145 13.83 -16.00 0.51
C ARG A 145 13.19 -17.39 0.61
N ASN A 146 13.91 -18.35 1.19
CA ASN A 146 13.42 -19.72 1.40
C ASN A 146 12.31 -19.82 2.46
N ALA A 147 12.07 -18.78 3.28
CA ALA A 147 10.88 -18.73 4.14
C ALA A 147 9.58 -18.62 3.33
N GLY A 148 9.65 -18.13 2.08
CA GLY A 148 8.52 -17.97 1.17
C GLY A 148 7.62 -16.80 1.55
N VAL A 149 6.80 -16.99 2.58
CA VAL A 149 5.82 -15.99 3.04
C VAL A 149 6.26 -15.41 4.39
N LEU A 150 6.23 -14.09 4.52
CA LEU A 150 6.54 -13.38 5.76
C LEU A 150 5.37 -12.50 6.19
N GLN A 151 5.26 -12.28 7.50
CA GLN A 151 4.60 -11.10 8.05
C GLN A 151 5.64 -10.00 8.21
N ILE A 152 5.36 -8.85 7.62
CA ILE A 152 6.25 -7.68 7.62
C ILE A 152 5.53 -6.46 8.19
N GLN A 153 6.30 -5.41 8.38
CA GLN A 153 5.81 -4.08 8.73
C GLN A 153 6.14 -3.11 7.61
N TYR A 154 5.24 -2.19 7.29
CA TYR A 154 5.44 -1.15 6.29
C TYR A 154 5.02 0.25 6.75
N THR A 155 5.57 1.26 6.11
CA THR A 155 5.08 2.65 6.17
C THR A 155 5.24 3.30 4.81
N ARG A 156 4.28 4.13 4.39
CA ARG A 156 4.45 4.98 3.21
C ARG A 156 5.53 6.03 3.50
N VAL A 157 6.35 6.32 2.50
CA VAL A 157 7.41 7.34 2.56
C VAL A 157 7.46 8.12 1.25
N LYS A 158 8.10 9.29 1.29
CA LYS A 158 8.41 10.00 0.06
C LYS A 158 9.44 9.25 -0.78
N CYS A 159 9.19 9.17 -2.07
CA CYS A 159 10.19 8.72 -3.04
C CYS A 159 11.35 9.71 -3.11
N ASN A 160 12.58 9.19 -3.21
CA ASN A 160 13.79 9.99 -3.31
C ASN A 160 14.69 9.45 -4.42
N TYR A 161 14.68 10.13 -5.56
CA TYR A 161 15.49 9.79 -6.73
C TYR A 161 16.61 10.84 -6.91
N LEU A 162 17.65 10.77 -6.06
CA LEU A 162 18.72 11.76 -6.03
C LEU A 162 19.38 11.96 -7.40
N GLY A 163 19.33 13.20 -7.91
CA GLY A 163 19.93 13.57 -9.19
C GLY A 163 19.20 13.06 -10.42
N VAL A 164 18.01 12.48 -10.26
CA VAL A 164 17.13 12.03 -11.34
C VAL A 164 15.93 12.96 -11.40
N THR A 165 15.64 13.49 -12.60
CA THR A 165 14.42 14.27 -12.84
C THR A 165 13.28 13.35 -13.23
N VAL A 166 12.05 13.83 -13.06
CA VAL A 166 10.87 13.19 -13.63
C VAL A 166 11.10 12.89 -15.11
N ALA A 167 10.73 11.68 -15.53
CA ALA A 167 10.84 11.21 -16.90
C ALA A 167 9.46 10.81 -17.42
N SER A 168 9.34 10.76 -18.74
CA SER A 168 8.14 10.28 -19.42
C SER A 168 8.54 9.31 -20.51
N HIS A 169 8.00 8.10 -20.46
CA HIS A 169 8.19 7.10 -21.50
C HIS A 169 6.92 7.04 -22.37
N VAL A 170 7.06 7.30 -23.67
CA VAL A 170 5.93 7.27 -24.61
C VAL A 170 5.62 5.81 -24.93
N ASP A 171 4.35 5.42 -24.76
CA ASP A 171 3.93 4.06 -25.04
C ASP A 171 4.10 3.71 -26.52
N SER A 172 4.54 2.49 -26.80
CA SER A 172 4.81 2.01 -28.16
C SER A 172 3.58 1.96 -29.07
N GLY A 173 2.37 1.93 -28.49
CA GLY A 173 1.10 2.02 -29.21
C GLY A 173 0.72 3.44 -29.63
N SER A 174 1.46 4.46 -29.17
CA SER A 174 1.24 5.85 -29.57
C SER A 174 1.46 6.06 -31.07
N ASN A 175 0.63 6.91 -31.68
CA ASN A 175 0.67 7.27 -33.08
C ASN A 175 0.06 8.67 -33.29
N THR A 176 -0.15 9.10 -34.54
CA THR A 176 -0.67 10.45 -34.84
C THR A 176 -2.09 10.72 -34.33
N TYR A 177 -2.84 9.69 -33.93
CA TYR A 177 -4.23 9.80 -33.45
C TYR A 177 -4.41 9.39 -31.98
N PHE A 178 -3.38 8.82 -31.35
CA PHE A 178 -3.43 8.34 -29.97
C PHE A 178 -2.09 8.57 -29.30
N PHE A 179 -2.10 9.14 -28.10
CA PHE A 179 -0.90 9.37 -27.31
C PHE A 179 -1.11 8.81 -25.90
N ALA A 180 -0.16 7.98 -25.47
CA ALA A 180 -0.09 7.48 -24.10
C ALA A 180 1.36 7.57 -23.62
N THR A 181 1.54 7.86 -22.33
CA THR A 181 2.85 7.94 -21.71
C THR A 181 2.77 7.50 -20.26
N VAL A 182 3.84 6.89 -19.79
CA VAL A 182 4.07 6.57 -18.38
C VAL A 182 4.96 7.66 -17.79
N VAL A 183 4.58 8.20 -16.64
CA VAL A 183 5.43 9.13 -15.88
C VAL A 183 6.26 8.34 -14.88
N GLU A 184 7.56 8.54 -14.93
CA GLU A 184 8.57 7.85 -14.13
C GLU A 184 9.30 8.83 -13.21
N PHE A 185 9.79 8.30 -12.09
CA PHE A 185 10.66 9.02 -11.16
C PHE A 185 10.06 10.30 -10.59
N ASP A 186 8.75 10.33 -10.39
CA ASP A 186 8.09 11.39 -9.61
C ASP A 186 8.55 11.30 -8.15
N ALA A 187 9.44 12.20 -7.77
CA ALA A 187 9.94 12.29 -6.40
C ALA A 187 8.93 13.03 -5.52
N GLY A 188 8.76 12.59 -4.27
CA GLY A 188 7.72 13.12 -3.38
C GLY A 188 6.71 12.05 -3.01
N GLU A 189 5.42 12.36 -3.08
CA GLU A 189 4.36 11.44 -2.63
C GLU A 189 4.17 10.24 -3.58
N GLY A 190 4.61 10.37 -4.85
CA GLY A 190 4.58 9.30 -5.86
C GLY A 190 3.22 9.09 -6.53
N ASP A 191 2.16 9.75 -6.06
CA ASP A 191 0.82 9.71 -6.65
C ASP A 191 0.51 10.96 -7.47
N LEU A 192 0.31 10.77 -8.78
CA LEU A 192 -0.05 11.86 -9.68
C LEU A 192 -1.55 12.12 -9.64
N ALA A 193 -1.94 13.36 -9.28
CA ALA A 193 -3.34 13.77 -9.29
C ALA A 193 -3.91 13.88 -10.73
N ALA A 194 -3.15 14.51 -11.63
CA ALA A 194 -3.52 14.71 -13.02
C ALA A 194 -2.26 14.85 -13.89
N VAL A 195 -2.40 14.52 -15.18
CA VAL A 195 -1.41 14.81 -16.22
C VAL A 195 -2.14 15.53 -17.34
N GLU A 196 -1.55 16.60 -17.85
CA GLU A 196 -2.11 17.42 -18.91
C GLU A 196 -1.07 17.65 -20.01
N LEU A 197 -1.54 17.79 -21.25
CA LEU A 197 -0.70 18.06 -22.41
C LEU A 197 -0.97 19.47 -22.95
N GLN A 198 0.09 20.18 -23.29
CA GLN A 198 -0.01 21.44 -24.01
C GLN A 198 0.77 21.33 -25.32
N GLN A 199 0.10 21.62 -26.43
CA GLN A 199 0.78 21.71 -27.71
C GLN A 199 1.58 23.02 -27.78
N ASN A 200 2.84 22.94 -28.22
CA ASN A 200 3.68 24.13 -28.36
C ASN A 200 3.00 25.21 -29.22
N GLY A 201 2.94 26.44 -28.68
CA GLY A 201 2.26 27.58 -29.31
C GLY A 201 0.75 27.68 -29.04
N GLN A 202 0.20 26.83 -28.18
CA GLN A 202 -1.16 26.96 -27.65
C GLN A 202 -1.14 27.19 -26.13
N ASP A 203 -2.15 27.91 -25.63
CA ASP A 203 -2.26 28.20 -24.19
C ASP A 203 -3.16 27.21 -23.44
N ASN A 204 -3.83 26.30 -24.16
CA ASN A 204 -4.80 25.36 -23.57
C ASN A 204 -4.12 24.05 -23.16
N TRP A 205 -4.40 23.60 -21.94
CA TRP A 205 -4.03 22.30 -21.41
C TRP A 205 -5.14 21.28 -21.69
N LEU A 206 -4.75 20.12 -22.22
CA LEU A 206 -5.64 19.00 -22.52
C LEU A 206 -5.47 17.92 -21.44
N PRO A 207 -6.51 17.58 -20.67
CA PRO A 207 -6.40 16.57 -19.62
C PRO A 207 -6.20 15.19 -20.22
N MET A 208 -5.24 14.44 -19.68
CA MET A 208 -5.07 13.02 -20.01
C MET A 208 -5.99 12.15 -19.14
N GLN A 209 -6.34 10.98 -19.67
CA GLN A 209 -7.05 9.95 -18.91
C GLN A 209 -6.07 8.88 -18.47
N ARG A 210 -6.18 8.44 -17.22
CA ARG A 210 -5.42 7.30 -16.69
C ARG A 210 -5.95 6.01 -17.30
N LEU A 211 -5.08 5.19 -17.86
CA LEU A 211 -5.41 3.86 -18.34
C LEU A 211 -5.26 2.87 -17.18
N LEU A 212 -5.80 1.65 -17.34
CA LEU A 212 -5.53 0.60 -16.35
C LEU A 212 -4.03 0.30 -16.36
N GLY A 213 -3.39 0.36 -15.18
CA GLY A 213 -1.95 0.15 -15.04
C GLY A 213 -1.11 1.42 -15.06
N CYS A 214 -1.42 2.40 -15.93
CA CYS A 214 -0.60 3.59 -16.16
C CYS A 214 -1.45 4.86 -16.38
#